data_AF-A0A346PHI2-F1
#
_entry.id   AF-A0A346PHI2-F1
#
_cell.length_a   1.000
_cell.length_b   1.000
_cell.length_c   1.000
_cell.angle_alpha   90.00
_cell.angle_beta   90.00
_cell.angle_gamma   90.00
#
_symmetry.space_group_name_H-M   'P 1'
#
loop_
_entity.id
_entity.type
_entity.pdbx_description
1 polymer ?
#
loop_
_entity_poly.entity_id
_entity_poly.type
_entity_poly.pdbx_seq_one_letter_code
_entity_poly.pdbx_strand_id
1 'polypeptide(L)'
;MTKLYEQLSERPRTNVNRGLLAPEERFELRTLRITRSSDVPAEYSGSWTTVYYLAGDDRRAAKVFVEENREQLEAIDFSNPDALSTSLPREAYDWVLHFLGERELRKYRTIIYERRPDGIEWVIERERFETQPMRRYSTSEETSVRVDASISTEELYAEFESPIRHYDLRDHPAVEGSVRWLLEYFRISGRFDCIPTTFGEWPAVEKREG
;
A
#
# COMPACT_ATOMS: atom_id res chain seq x y z
N MET A 1 2.38 -29.47 -17.11
CA MET A 1 2.54 -28.01 -17.09
C MET A 1 2.56 -27.51 -18.53
N THR A 2 1.73 -26.55 -18.89
CA THR A 2 1.68 -25.98 -20.24
C THR A 2 2.74 -24.89 -20.41
N LYS A 3 3.17 -24.66 -21.65
CA LYS A 3 4.12 -23.58 -21.99
C LYS A 3 3.58 -22.21 -21.58
N LEU A 4 2.27 -21.99 -21.68
CA LEU A 4 1.65 -20.73 -21.27
C LEU A 4 1.70 -20.57 -19.74
N TYR A 5 1.54 -21.66 -18.99
CA TYR A 5 1.66 -21.62 -17.53
C TYR A 5 3.08 -21.29 -17.08
N GLU A 6 4.09 -21.92 -17.69
CA GLU A 6 5.52 -21.57 -17.49
C GLU A 6 5.78 -20.09 -17.77
N GLN A 7 5.22 -19.59 -18.87
CA GLN A 7 5.34 -18.19 -19.24
C GLN A 7 4.69 -17.24 -18.21
N LEU A 8 3.60 -17.66 -17.57
CA LEU A 8 2.88 -16.90 -16.54
C LEU A 8 3.56 -16.98 -15.17
N SER A 9 4.29 -18.07 -14.88
CA SER A 9 5.07 -18.18 -13.65
C SER A 9 6.33 -17.31 -13.67
N GLU A 10 6.85 -17.00 -14.86
CA GLU A 10 7.93 -16.03 -15.02
C GLU A 10 7.48 -14.59 -14.77
N ARG A 11 6.34 -14.18 -15.38
CA ARG A 11 5.78 -12.83 -15.24
C ARG A 11 4.31 -12.76 -15.68
N PRO A 12 3.56 -11.73 -15.20
CA PRO A 12 2.24 -11.40 -15.70
C PRO A 12 2.24 -11.03 -17.18
N ARG A 13 1.12 -11.27 -17.86
CA ARG A 13 1.00 -11.09 -19.32
C ARG A 13 -0.35 -10.54 -19.74
N THR A 14 -0.38 -9.93 -20.91
CA THR A 14 -1.59 -9.50 -21.62
C THR A 14 -1.95 -10.50 -22.72
N ASN A 15 -3.15 -10.39 -23.31
CA ASN A 15 -3.58 -11.17 -24.48
C ASN A 15 -3.44 -12.70 -24.36
N VAL A 16 -3.76 -13.25 -23.19
CA VAL A 16 -3.61 -14.68 -22.91
C VAL A 16 -4.82 -15.49 -23.41
N ASN A 17 -4.56 -16.49 -24.26
CA ASN A 17 -5.57 -17.49 -24.61
C ASN A 17 -5.68 -18.57 -23.51
N ARG A 18 -6.66 -18.40 -22.61
CA ARG A 18 -6.95 -19.33 -21.50
C ARG A 18 -7.21 -20.78 -21.96
N GLY A 19 -7.62 -20.99 -23.20
CA GLY A 19 -7.84 -22.32 -23.78
C GLY A 19 -6.56 -23.17 -23.85
N LEU A 20 -5.38 -22.52 -23.86
CA LEU A 20 -4.08 -23.19 -23.89
C LEU A 20 -3.58 -23.68 -22.52
N LEU A 21 -4.29 -23.33 -21.44
CA LEU A 21 -4.00 -23.82 -20.08
C LEU A 21 -4.76 -25.12 -19.81
N ALA A 22 -4.16 -26.01 -19.00
CA ALA A 22 -4.85 -27.17 -18.43
C ALA A 22 -5.94 -26.73 -17.42
N PRO A 23 -6.95 -27.56 -17.12
CA PRO A 23 -8.02 -27.22 -16.18
C PRO A 23 -7.53 -26.75 -14.81
N GLU A 24 -6.51 -27.40 -14.25
CA GLU A 24 -5.91 -27.09 -12.94
C GLU A 24 -5.17 -25.75 -12.98
N GLU A 25 -4.43 -25.50 -14.06
CA GLU A 25 -3.69 -24.25 -14.27
C GLU A 25 -4.65 -23.04 -14.40
N ARG A 26 -5.83 -23.25 -14.99
CA ARG A 26 -6.88 -22.21 -15.06
C ARG A 26 -7.44 -21.85 -13.70
N PHE A 27 -7.38 -22.76 -12.72
CA PHE A 27 -7.84 -22.50 -11.36
C PHE A 27 -6.88 -21.56 -10.61
N GLU A 28 -5.59 -21.63 -10.91
CA GLU A 28 -4.55 -20.77 -10.34
C GLU A 28 -4.48 -19.40 -11.03
N LEU A 29 -4.99 -19.31 -12.26
CA LEU A 29 -5.04 -18.08 -13.03
C LEU A 29 -5.90 -17.00 -12.34
N ARG A 30 -5.37 -15.78 -12.30
CA ARG A 30 -6.03 -14.56 -11.86
C ARG A 30 -6.01 -13.53 -12.98
N THR A 31 -6.89 -12.54 -12.89
CA THR A 31 -7.00 -11.47 -13.89
C THR A 31 -7.22 -10.12 -13.25
N LEU A 32 -6.48 -9.11 -13.70
CA LEU A 32 -6.80 -7.70 -13.48
C LEU A 32 -7.54 -7.18 -14.70
N ARG A 33 -8.80 -6.79 -14.52
CA ARG A 33 -9.65 -6.26 -15.59
C ARG A 33 -10.68 -5.29 -15.01
N ILE A 34 -11.04 -4.27 -15.77
CA ILE A 34 -12.18 -3.41 -15.47
C ILE A 34 -13.43 -4.08 -16.02
N THR A 35 -14.39 -4.37 -15.15
CA THR A 35 -15.55 -5.21 -15.51
C THR A 35 -16.78 -4.42 -15.95
N ARG A 36 -16.85 -3.12 -15.64
CA ARG A 36 -17.99 -2.28 -15.94
C ARG A 36 -17.55 -0.96 -16.54
N SER A 37 -18.01 -0.68 -17.75
CA SER A 37 -17.86 0.63 -18.40
C SER A 37 -18.70 1.71 -17.71
N SER A 38 -19.73 1.34 -16.95
CA SER A 38 -20.55 2.28 -16.16
C SER A 38 -19.84 2.81 -14.92
N ASP A 39 -18.84 2.09 -14.44
CA ASP A 39 -18.11 2.46 -13.21
C ASP A 39 -17.03 3.49 -13.53
N VAL A 40 -16.63 3.60 -14.80
CA VAL A 40 -15.65 4.57 -15.28
C VAL A 40 -16.39 5.68 -16.04
N PRO A 41 -16.20 6.97 -15.71
CA PRO A 41 -16.82 8.06 -16.46
C PRO A 41 -16.56 7.93 -17.97
N ALA A 42 -17.54 8.34 -18.80
CA ALA A 42 -17.49 8.18 -20.26
C ALA A 42 -16.24 8.79 -20.91
N GLU A 43 -15.61 9.74 -20.23
CA GLU A 43 -14.36 10.41 -20.62
C GLU A 43 -13.15 9.45 -20.61
N TYR A 44 -13.26 8.30 -19.92
CA TYR A 44 -12.21 7.27 -19.78
C TYR A 44 -12.56 5.97 -20.50
N SER A 45 -13.50 6.01 -21.46
CA SER A 45 -14.13 4.84 -22.10
C SER A 45 -13.24 4.06 -23.09
N GLY A 46 -11.92 4.06 -22.91
CA GLY A 46 -10.99 3.27 -23.70
C GLY A 46 -11.10 1.77 -23.45
N SER A 47 -10.58 0.95 -24.36
CA SER A 47 -10.47 -0.50 -24.15
C SER A 47 -9.37 -0.78 -23.13
N TRP A 48 -9.75 -1.15 -21.90
CA TRP A 48 -8.81 -1.56 -20.86
C TRP A 48 -8.12 -2.89 -21.21
N THR A 49 -6.81 -2.89 -21.14
CA THR A 49 -5.99 -4.09 -21.33
C THR A 49 -6.08 -4.99 -20.10
N THR A 50 -6.55 -6.22 -20.30
CA THR A 50 -6.61 -7.24 -19.23
C THR A 50 -5.23 -7.86 -18.99
N VAL A 51 -4.84 -7.94 -17.72
CA VAL A 51 -3.60 -8.61 -17.29
C VAL A 51 -3.94 -9.94 -16.64
N TYR A 52 -3.20 -10.98 -17.01
CA TYR A 52 -3.30 -12.35 -16.52
C TYR A 52 -2.05 -12.67 -15.70
N TYR A 53 -2.24 -13.32 -14.55
CA TYR A 53 -1.16 -13.64 -13.62
C TYR A 53 -1.52 -14.87 -12.77
N LEU A 54 -0.55 -15.40 -12.03
CA LEU A 54 -0.78 -16.47 -11.06
C LEU A 54 -0.96 -15.89 -9.65
N ALA A 55 -1.74 -16.57 -8.81
CA ALA A 55 -1.97 -16.15 -7.43
C ALA A 55 -0.65 -15.86 -6.69
N GLY A 56 -0.59 -14.74 -5.96
CA GLY A 56 0.61 -14.29 -5.25
C GLY A 56 1.50 -13.33 -6.04
N ASP A 57 1.23 -13.10 -7.33
CA ASP A 57 1.98 -12.15 -8.16
C ASP A 57 1.28 -10.78 -8.36
N ASP A 58 0.41 -10.39 -7.42
CA ASP A 58 -0.42 -9.18 -7.49
C ASP A 58 0.41 -7.91 -7.69
N ARG A 59 1.61 -7.84 -7.08
CA ARG A 59 2.51 -6.69 -7.23
C ARG A 59 3.04 -6.56 -8.66
N ARG A 60 3.55 -7.64 -9.28
CA ARG A 60 4.02 -7.55 -10.67
C ARG A 60 2.85 -7.35 -11.62
N ALA A 61 1.70 -7.96 -11.32
CA ALA A 61 0.50 -7.85 -12.14
C ALA A 61 -0.01 -6.40 -12.16
N ALA A 62 -0.06 -5.75 -11.00
CA ALA A 62 -0.40 -4.33 -10.87
C ALA A 62 0.59 -3.44 -11.65
N LYS A 63 1.89 -3.73 -11.60
CA LYS A 63 2.90 -3.00 -12.37
C LYS A 63 2.62 -3.06 -13.88
N VAL A 64 2.43 -4.27 -14.42
CA VAL A 64 2.10 -4.46 -15.84
C VAL A 64 0.76 -3.80 -16.16
N PHE A 65 -0.23 -3.88 -15.28
CA PHE A 65 -1.53 -3.24 -15.48
C PHE A 65 -1.41 -1.71 -15.59
N VAL A 66 -0.56 -1.08 -14.76
CA VAL A 66 -0.26 0.35 -14.85
C VAL A 66 0.48 0.68 -16.15
N GLU A 67 1.49 -0.11 -16.53
CA GLU A 67 2.24 0.11 -17.77
C GLU A 67 1.34 0.07 -19.02
N GLU A 68 0.39 -0.86 -19.06
CA GLU A 68 -0.49 -1.10 -20.21
C GLU A 68 -1.70 -0.15 -20.28
N ASN A 69 -2.08 0.47 -19.15
CA ASN A 69 -3.27 1.32 -19.05
C ASN A 69 -2.96 2.72 -18.49
N ARG A 70 -1.70 3.16 -18.57
CA ARG A 70 -1.22 4.38 -17.90
C ARG A 70 -2.03 5.61 -18.24
N GLU A 71 -2.28 5.85 -19.53
CA GLU A 71 -3.00 7.03 -20.01
C GLU A 71 -4.42 7.11 -19.42
N GLN A 72 -5.14 5.99 -19.37
CA GLN A 72 -6.48 5.94 -18.80
C GLN A 72 -6.46 6.06 -17.28
N LEU A 73 -5.43 5.52 -16.63
CA LEU A 73 -5.27 5.58 -15.17
C LEU A 73 -4.92 6.99 -14.70
N GLU A 74 -4.00 7.68 -15.36
CA GLU A 74 -3.57 9.05 -15.02
C GLU A 74 -4.70 10.08 -15.20
N ALA A 75 -5.71 9.72 -15.97
CA ALA A 75 -6.86 10.58 -16.18
C ALA A 75 -7.88 10.47 -15.02
N ILE A 76 -7.82 9.42 -14.18
CA ILE A 76 -8.77 9.20 -13.07
C ILE A 76 -8.38 10.03 -11.84
N ASP A 77 -9.38 10.63 -11.20
CA ASP A 77 -9.23 11.25 -9.88
C ASP A 77 -9.38 10.20 -8.76
N PHE A 78 -8.28 9.93 -8.05
CA PHE A 78 -8.19 8.97 -6.95
C PHE A 78 -8.48 9.57 -5.57
N SER A 79 -8.84 10.85 -5.49
CA SER A 79 -9.17 11.52 -4.22
C SER A 79 -10.44 10.98 -3.55
N ASN A 80 -11.30 10.32 -4.34
CA ASN A 80 -12.59 9.77 -3.92
C ASN A 80 -12.68 8.29 -4.28
N PRO A 81 -13.70 7.55 -3.76
CA PRO A 81 -13.94 6.19 -4.20
C PRO A 81 -14.04 6.10 -5.72
N ASP A 82 -13.11 5.40 -6.34
CA ASP A 82 -12.98 5.30 -7.78
C ASP A 82 -13.40 3.92 -8.31
N ALA A 83 -13.59 3.85 -9.63
CA ALA A 83 -14.02 2.68 -10.38
C ALA A 83 -13.10 1.44 -10.23
N LEU A 84 -11.80 1.67 -10.02
CA LEU A 84 -10.80 0.62 -9.90
C LEU A 84 -10.90 -0.07 -8.55
N SER A 85 -11.30 0.66 -7.51
CA SER A 85 -11.43 0.14 -6.14
C SER A 85 -12.43 -1.02 -6.04
N THR A 86 -13.46 -1.03 -6.89
CA THR A 86 -14.47 -2.11 -6.97
C THR A 86 -14.16 -3.15 -8.03
N SER A 87 -13.41 -2.78 -9.08
CA SER A 87 -13.10 -3.67 -10.21
C SER A 87 -11.90 -4.58 -9.97
N LEU A 88 -10.95 -4.16 -9.11
CA LEU A 88 -9.70 -4.87 -8.89
C LEU A 88 -9.67 -5.55 -7.52
N PRO A 89 -8.98 -6.72 -7.41
CA PRO A 89 -8.62 -7.27 -6.10
C PRO A 89 -7.91 -6.20 -5.27
N ARG A 90 -8.25 -6.12 -3.97
CA ARG A 90 -7.78 -5.03 -3.12
C ARG A 90 -6.25 -4.92 -3.08
N GLU A 91 -5.55 -6.03 -2.98
CA GLU A 91 -4.08 -6.03 -2.98
C GLU A 91 -3.49 -5.53 -4.31
N ALA A 92 -4.09 -5.87 -5.44
CA ALA A 92 -3.65 -5.37 -6.73
C ALA A 92 -3.94 -3.87 -6.88
N TYR A 93 -5.13 -3.41 -6.49
CA TYR A 93 -5.48 -1.98 -6.45
C TYR A 93 -4.50 -1.19 -5.58
N ASP A 94 -4.14 -1.77 -4.43
CA ASP A 94 -3.17 -1.18 -3.52
C ASP A 94 -1.81 -0.93 -4.18
N TRP A 95 -1.36 -1.83 -5.05
CA TRP A 95 -0.14 -1.70 -5.83
C TRP A 95 -0.30 -0.83 -7.08
N VAL A 96 -1.49 -0.77 -7.69
CA VAL A 96 -1.79 0.14 -8.81
C VAL A 96 -1.60 1.59 -8.37
N LEU A 97 -2.22 1.99 -7.25
CA LEU A 97 -2.02 3.32 -6.67
C LEU A 97 -0.53 3.58 -6.38
N HIS A 98 0.21 2.55 -5.96
CA HIS A 98 1.63 2.67 -5.71
C HIS A 98 2.45 2.99 -6.97
N PHE A 99 2.19 2.29 -8.08
CA PHE A 99 2.93 2.50 -9.33
C PHE A 99 2.47 3.74 -10.11
N LEU A 100 1.30 4.28 -9.80
CA LEU A 100 0.85 5.58 -10.32
C LEU A 100 1.48 6.76 -9.57
N GLY A 101 2.04 6.54 -8.38
CA GLY A 101 2.55 7.62 -7.54
C GLY A 101 1.49 8.26 -6.66
N GLU A 102 0.22 7.82 -6.75
CA GLU A 102 -0.88 8.23 -5.85
C GLU A 102 -0.61 7.84 -4.39
N ARG A 103 0.35 6.96 -4.15
CA ARG A 103 0.95 6.68 -2.84
C ARG A 103 2.27 5.93 -2.94
N GLU A 104 3.08 6.01 -1.90
CA GLU A 104 4.22 5.12 -1.68
C GLU A 104 3.89 4.13 -0.57
N LEU A 105 3.84 2.83 -0.90
CA LEU A 105 3.49 1.78 0.05
C LEU A 105 4.72 0.94 0.40
N ARG A 106 5.01 0.79 1.70
CA ARG A 106 6.06 -0.11 2.20
C ARG A 106 5.49 -1.05 3.25
N LYS A 107 5.54 -2.35 2.98
CA LYS A 107 5.10 -3.39 3.91
C LYS A 107 6.27 -3.84 4.79
N TYR A 108 6.18 -3.64 6.10
CA TYR A 108 7.12 -4.19 7.08
C TYR A 108 6.50 -5.39 7.80
N ARG A 109 7.19 -5.93 8.81
CA ARG A 109 6.71 -7.13 9.52
C ARG A 109 5.39 -6.88 10.25
N THR A 110 5.28 -5.78 11.00
CA THR A 110 4.14 -5.49 11.91
C THR A 110 3.31 -4.28 11.45
N ILE A 111 3.82 -3.46 10.53
CA ILE A 111 3.16 -2.25 10.05
C ILE A 111 3.21 -2.14 8.52
N ILE A 112 2.34 -1.29 8.00
CA ILE A 112 2.37 -0.71 6.67
C ILE A 112 2.68 0.78 6.83
N TYR A 113 3.69 1.25 6.10
CA TYR A 113 3.94 2.67 5.91
C TYR A 113 3.37 3.09 4.55
N GLU A 114 2.57 4.15 4.55
CA GLU A 114 2.03 4.78 3.34
C GLU A 114 2.37 6.26 3.36
N ARG A 115 2.91 6.79 2.27
CA ARG A 115 3.08 8.23 2.06
C ARG A 115 2.29 8.66 0.84
N ARG A 116 1.56 9.78 0.93
CA ARG A 116 0.75 10.31 -0.17
C ARG A 116 1.42 11.52 -0.84
N PRO A 117 1.04 11.86 -2.09
CA PRO A 117 1.56 13.04 -2.79
C PRO A 117 1.36 14.36 -2.07
N ASP A 118 0.27 14.47 -1.30
CA ASP A 118 -0.06 15.63 -0.48
C ASP A 118 0.86 15.77 0.75
N GLY A 119 1.75 14.82 1.00
CA GLY A 119 2.67 14.81 2.13
C GLY A 119 2.14 14.07 3.36
N ILE A 120 0.87 13.62 3.37
CA ILE A 120 0.34 12.87 4.50
C ILE A 120 1.01 11.49 4.58
N GLU A 121 1.46 11.14 5.78
CA GLU A 121 2.04 9.84 6.08
C GLU A 121 1.15 9.05 7.03
N TRP A 122 1.00 7.76 6.77
CA TRP A 122 0.27 6.82 7.59
C TRP A 122 1.18 5.69 8.02
N VAL A 123 1.08 5.34 9.30
CA VAL A 123 1.59 4.07 9.81
C VAL A 123 0.43 3.27 10.36
N ILE A 124 0.20 2.10 9.78
CA ILE A 124 -0.98 1.28 10.03
C ILE A 124 -0.52 -0.10 10.47
N GLU A 125 -1.18 -0.67 11.47
CA GLU A 125 -1.00 -2.08 11.82
C GLU A 125 -1.21 -2.97 10.59
N ARG A 126 -0.28 -3.90 10.36
CA ARG A 126 -0.30 -4.72 9.14
C ARG A 126 -1.52 -5.62 9.04
N GLU A 127 -1.88 -6.29 10.14
CA GLU A 127 -3.04 -7.18 10.16
C GLU A 127 -4.32 -6.39 9.86
N ARG A 128 -4.47 -5.20 10.46
CA ARG A 128 -5.57 -4.28 10.17
C ARG A 128 -5.62 -3.90 8.69
N PHE A 129 -4.48 -3.55 8.11
CA PHE A 129 -4.39 -3.17 6.70
C PHE A 129 -4.83 -4.31 5.77
N GLU A 130 -4.40 -5.53 6.06
CA GLU A 130 -4.66 -6.70 5.20
C GLU A 130 -6.09 -7.25 5.35
N THR A 131 -6.66 -7.18 6.55
CA THR A 131 -7.96 -7.82 6.86
C THR A 131 -9.17 -6.87 6.84
N GLN A 132 -8.96 -5.56 7.04
CA GLN A 132 -10.05 -4.57 7.21
C GLN A 132 -9.90 -3.35 6.28
N PRO A 133 -10.06 -3.51 4.96
CA PRO A 133 -9.77 -2.47 3.97
C PRO A 133 -10.59 -1.19 4.11
N MET A 134 -11.84 -1.30 4.59
CA MET A 134 -12.72 -0.15 4.79
C MET A 134 -12.40 0.67 6.05
N ARG A 135 -11.50 0.19 6.93
CA ARG A 135 -11.21 0.84 8.22
C ARG A 135 -9.72 1.01 8.49
N ARG A 136 -8.91 1.09 7.42
CA ARG A 136 -7.45 1.23 7.49
C ARG A 136 -7.00 2.58 8.06
N TYR A 137 -7.71 3.65 7.69
CA TYR A 137 -7.33 5.04 7.95
C TYR A 137 -8.11 5.65 9.11
N SER A 138 -8.50 4.84 10.09
CA SER A 138 -9.18 5.32 11.29
C SER A 138 -8.17 5.61 12.40
N THR A 139 -8.09 6.86 12.83
CA THR A 139 -7.26 7.31 13.95
C THR A 139 -7.89 6.97 15.31
N SER A 140 -9.18 6.61 15.35
CA SER A 140 -9.91 6.31 16.59
C SER A 140 -9.80 4.87 17.08
N GLU A 141 -9.39 3.93 16.22
CA GLU A 141 -9.41 2.48 16.52
C GLU A 141 -8.05 1.92 16.94
N GLU A 142 -7.16 2.72 17.55
CA GLU A 142 -5.81 2.36 18.05
C GLU A 142 -4.87 1.62 17.06
N THR A 143 -5.26 1.45 15.80
CA THR A 143 -4.61 0.58 14.80
C THR A 143 -3.89 1.36 13.70
N SER A 144 -3.97 2.69 13.72
CA SER A 144 -3.24 3.55 12.81
C SER A 144 -2.84 4.86 13.45
N VAL A 145 -1.85 5.51 12.88
CA VAL A 145 -1.43 6.87 13.17
C VAL A 145 -1.20 7.62 11.86
N ARG A 146 -1.70 8.86 11.84
CA ARG A 146 -1.52 9.82 10.76
C ARG A 146 -0.51 10.87 11.19
N VAL A 147 0.42 11.18 10.31
CA VAL A 147 1.25 12.38 10.38
C VAL A 147 0.81 13.28 9.24
N ASP A 148 0.37 14.49 9.56
CA ASP A 148 -0.11 15.44 8.54
C ASP A 148 1.03 15.96 7.66
N ALA A 149 0.67 16.68 6.60
CA ALA A 149 1.62 17.16 5.58
C ALA A 149 2.57 18.27 6.07
N SER A 150 2.41 18.78 7.29
CA SER A 150 3.27 19.85 7.83
C SER A 150 4.66 19.33 8.25
N ILE A 151 4.81 18.02 8.48
CA ILE A 151 6.07 17.41 8.88
C ILE A 151 6.15 15.95 8.40
N SER A 152 7.32 15.53 7.93
CA SER A 152 7.58 14.11 7.61
C SER A 152 7.90 13.29 8.86
N THR A 153 7.74 11.96 8.81
CA THR A 153 8.19 11.09 9.92
C THR A 153 9.69 11.16 10.18
N GLU A 154 10.50 11.51 9.18
CA GLU A 154 11.94 11.74 9.32
C GLU A 154 12.25 13.02 10.10
N GLU A 155 11.58 14.12 9.77
CA GLU A 155 11.69 15.39 10.50
C GLU A 155 11.15 15.27 11.93
N LEU A 156 10.00 14.61 12.09
CA LEU A 156 9.40 14.35 13.40
C LEU A 156 10.35 13.53 14.28
N TYR A 157 11.00 12.50 13.73
CA TYR A 157 12.04 11.77 14.47
C TYR A 157 13.20 12.69 14.85
N ALA A 158 13.65 13.58 13.96
CA ALA A 158 14.78 14.47 14.20
C ALA A 158 14.50 15.50 15.32
N GLU A 159 13.27 16.01 15.41
CA GLU A 159 12.87 17.06 16.35
C GLU A 159 12.99 16.67 17.83
N PHE A 160 12.66 15.43 18.18
CA PHE A 160 12.66 14.99 19.57
C PHE A 160 14.05 14.66 20.12
N GLU A 161 14.30 14.97 21.37
CA GLU A 161 15.49 14.48 22.08
C GLU A 161 15.41 12.97 22.35
N SER A 162 16.56 12.35 22.61
CA SER A 162 16.62 10.94 23.01
C SER A 162 16.34 10.82 24.52
N PRO A 163 15.52 9.85 24.98
CA PRO A 163 14.72 8.91 24.21
C PRO A 163 13.39 9.51 23.72
N ILE A 164 12.94 9.09 22.54
CA ILE A 164 11.59 9.42 22.05
C ILE A 164 10.59 8.44 22.67
N ARG A 165 9.62 8.98 23.41
CA ARG A 165 8.56 8.24 24.09
C ARG A 165 7.19 8.55 23.49
N HIS A 166 6.19 7.79 23.92
CA HIS A 166 4.83 7.91 23.36
C HIS A 166 4.18 9.28 23.64
N TYR A 167 4.48 9.93 24.76
CA TYR A 167 3.89 11.23 25.09
C TYR A 167 4.49 12.35 24.23
N ASP A 168 5.77 12.27 23.87
CA ASP A 168 6.42 13.23 22.97
C ASP A 168 5.69 13.30 21.63
N LEU A 169 5.34 12.14 21.08
CA LEU A 169 4.61 12.03 19.81
C LEU A 169 3.13 12.34 19.96
N ARG A 170 2.51 12.00 21.11
CA ARG A 170 1.06 12.18 21.31
C ARG A 170 0.69 13.65 21.40
N ASP A 171 1.56 14.46 22.00
CA ASP A 171 1.31 15.88 22.21
C ASP A 171 1.71 16.73 20.98
N HIS A 172 2.28 16.11 19.95
CA HIS A 172 2.68 16.79 18.72
C HIS A 172 1.45 17.10 17.84
N PRO A 173 1.25 18.37 17.42
CA PRO A 173 0.03 18.79 16.73
C PRO A 173 -0.20 18.12 15.36
N ALA A 174 0.88 17.70 14.70
CA ALA A 174 0.80 17.01 13.40
C ALA A 174 0.48 15.52 13.49
N VAL A 175 0.40 14.94 14.70
CA VAL A 175 0.27 13.50 14.92
C VAL A 175 -1.13 13.19 15.45
N GLU A 176 -1.83 12.28 14.77
CA GLU A 176 -3.17 11.87 15.17
C GLU A 176 -3.30 10.34 15.20
N GLY A 177 -3.88 9.81 16.27
CA GLY A 177 -4.13 8.37 16.44
C GLY A 177 -3.08 7.67 17.31
N SER A 178 -2.80 6.41 17.00
CA SER A 178 -2.02 5.53 17.86
C SER A 178 -0.52 5.64 17.60
N VAL A 179 0.12 6.54 18.35
CA VAL A 179 1.57 6.78 18.34
C VAL A 179 2.43 5.53 18.58
N ARG A 180 1.84 4.45 19.11
CA ARG A 180 2.46 3.13 19.20
C ARG A 180 3.01 2.67 17.85
N TRP A 181 2.25 2.87 16.77
CA TRP A 181 2.66 2.43 15.44
C TRP A 181 3.76 3.30 14.85
N LEU A 182 3.78 4.59 15.18
CA LEU A 182 4.87 5.48 14.77
C LEU A 182 6.19 5.09 15.46
N LEU A 183 6.14 4.78 16.76
CA LEU A 183 7.30 4.21 17.47
C LEU A 183 7.73 2.86 16.89
N GLU A 184 6.78 1.99 16.55
CA GLU A 184 7.09 0.72 15.87
C GLU A 184 7.76 0.95 14.51
N TYR A 185 7.34 1.97 13.75
CA TYR A 185 8.00 2.36 12.51
C TYR A 185 9.45 2.79 12.71
N PHE A 186 9.71 3.62 13.72
CA PHE A 186 11.08 3.99 14.08
C PHE A 186 11.93 2.77 14.39
N ARG A 187 11.38 1.80 15.14
CA ARG A 187 12.10 0.59 15.59
C ARG A 187 12.45 -0.37 14.46
N ILE A 188 11.55 -0.56 13.48
CA ILE A 188 11.67 -1.69 12.53
C ILE A 188 12.03 -1.29 11.10
N SER A 189 11.90 -0.01 10.75
CA SER A 189 12.06 0.41 9.35
C SER A 189 13.51 0.35 8.85
N GLY A 190 14.48 0.36 9.78
CA GLY A 190 15.91 0.45 9.48
C GLY A 190 16.34 1.82 8.94
N ARG A 191 15.43 2.80 8.85
CA ARG A 191 15.72 4.16 8.37
C ARG A 191 16.20 5.10 9.47
N PHE A 192 15.85 4.80 10.71
CA PHE A 192 16.15 5.63 11.88
C PHE A 192 17.28 5.01 12.67
N ASP A 193 18.29 5.80 13.01
CA ASP A 193 19.44 5.33 13.77
C ASP A 193 19.11 5.28 15.26
N CYS A 194 18.43 4.21 15.67
CA CYS A 194 17.92 4.06 17.02
C CYS A 194 18.09 2.65 17.58
N ILE A 195 17.96 2.56 18.90
CA ILE A 195 17.89 1.35 19.69
C ILE A 195 16.44 1.21 20.18
N PRO A 196 15.72 0.14 19.78
CA PRO A 196 14.41 -0.18 20.32
C PRO A 196 14.46 -0.39 21.84
N THR A 197 13.65 0.37 22.59
CA THR A 197 13.54 0.26 24.05
C THR A 197 12.05 0.26 24.46
N THR A 198 11.78 0.36 25.76
CA THR A 198 10.43 0.43 26.35
C THR A 198 10.38 1.40 27.51
N PHE A 199 9.31 2.17 27.63
CA PHE A 199 9.02 3.00 28.79
C PHE A 199 7.70 2.55 29.43
N GLY A 200 7.79 1.85 30.57
CA GLY A 200 6.67 1.07 31.10
C GLY A 200 6.27 -0.04 30.11
N GLU A 201 4.98 -0.10 29.77
CA GLU A 201 4.45 -1.07 28.78
C GLU A 201 4.47 -0.54 27.33
N TRP A 202 4.93 0.69 27.13
CA TRP A 202 4.92 1.33 25.82
C TRP A 202 6.26 1.16 25.09
N PRO A 203 6.24 0.97 23.76
CA PRO A 203 7.44 1.10 22.94
C PRO A 203 8.07 2.49 23.14
N ALA A 204 9.38 2.55 23.01
CA ALA A 204 10.15 3.80 22.93
C ALA A 204 11.38 3.56 22.05
N VAL A 205 12.06 4.63 21.65
CA VAL A 205 13.33 4.54 20.91
C VAL A 205 14.38 5.46 21.52
N GLU A 206 15.59 4.93 21.70
CA GLU A 206 16.78 5.71 22.02
C GLU A 206 17.52 6.01 20.73
N LYS A 207 17.79 7.28 20.42
CA LYS A 207 18.65 7.62 19.29
C LYS A 207 20.07 7.14 19.59
N ARG A 208 20.76 6.59 18.59
CA ARG A 208 22.20 6.36 18.72
C ARG A 208 22.90 7.72 18.68
N GLU A 209 23.74 8.00 19.66
CA GLU A 209 24.60 9.17 19.58
C GLU A 209 25.55 9.00 18.39
N GLY A 210 25.62 10.03 17.55
CA GLY A 210 26.58 10.13 16.45
C GLY A 210 27.95 10.57 16.93
#